data_AF-A0A521KR88-F1
#
_entry.id   AF-A0A521KR88-F1
#
_cell.length_a   1.000
_cell.length_b   1.000
_cell.length_c   1.000
_cell.angle_alpha   90.00
_cell.angle_beta   90.00
_cell.angle_gamma   90.00
#
_symmetry.space_group_name_H-M   'P 1'
#
loop_
_entity.id
_entity.type
_entity.pdbx_description
1 polymer ?
#
loop_
_entity_poly.entity_id
_entity_poly.type
_entity_poly.pdbx_seq_one_letter_code
_entity_poly.pdbx_strand_id
1 'polypeptide(L)'
;MQLQRHLAEFEAAGVAVYAISYDAPEVLAAFAAEFGITYPLLSDADSGVIRRYGILNTLVRPDEAVYGIPYPGSYLTDEMGAVTEKSFYRLYRVRPATRALLKDGFGVPLTPQSGPIAESTAPGVRVTVALGEEALVFQQRVPLYVTLDLDDGLHIYAPGAGGGMLGITAEVRAPDGIETGTPAFPESRPFRIEGAEEALPVFEGTIEVAVPLISTRADVEPVTLEVVVRYQACDNRQCFLPQEQRITIDLPLQGLNRARPRP
;
A
#
# COMPACT_ATOMS: atom_id res chain seq x y z
N MET A 1 -7.16 -12.59 9.94
CA MET A 1 -6.04 -13.50 9.65
C MET A 1 -4.76 -12.78 9.28
N GLN A 2 -4.70 -11.93 8.25
CA GLN A 2 -3.46 -11.19 7.92
C GLN A 2 -2.93 -10.33 9.08
N LEU A 3 -3.79 -9.53 9.73
CA LEU A 3 -3.44 -8.79 10.95
C LEU A 3 -2.82 -9.67 12.05
N GLN A 4 -3.27 -10.92 12.18
CA GLN A 4 -2.72 -11.84 13.19
C GLN A 4 -1.30 -12.30 12.83
N ARG A 5 -1.02 -12.50 11.54
CA ARG A 5 0.32 -12.91 11.07
C ARG A 5 1.37 -11.84 11.36
N HIS A 6 0.99 -10.57 11.24
CA HIS A 6 1.87 -9.42 11.47
C HIS A 6 1.69 -8.80 12.86
N LEU A 7 0.98 -9.44 13.80
CA LEU A 7 0.68 -8.86 15.10
C LEU A 7 1.96 -8.47 15.87
N ALA A 8 2.98 -9.32 15.80
CA ALA A 8 4.27 -9.06 16.43
C ALA A 8 4.99 -7.81 15.85
N GLU A 9 4.82 -7.53 14.56
CA GLU A 9 5.38 -6.32 13.93
C GLU A 9 4.66 -5.06 14.42
N PHE A 10 3.33 -5.11 14.57
CA PHE A 10 2.57 -4.03 15.19
C PHE A 10 2.99 -3.79 16.64
N GLU A 11 3.07 -4.86 17.45
CA GLU A 11 3.46 -4.76 18.85
C GLU A 11 4.89 -4.21 19.02
N ALA A 12 5.83 -4.65 18.16
CA ALA A 12 7.20 -4.13 18.15
C ALA A 12 7.27 -2.65 17.76
N ALA A 13 6.33 -2.16 16.94
CA ALA A 13 6.19 -0.76 16.59
C ALA A 13 5.41 0.07 17.64
N GLY A 14 5.02 -0.53 18.77
CA GLY A 14 4.24 0.14 19.81
C GLY A 14 2.75 0.33 19.46
N VAL A 15 2.25 -0.47 18.51
CA VAL A 15 0.90 -0.35 17.97
C VAL A 15 0.01 -1.46 18.50
N ALA A 16 -1.11 -1.09 19.10
CA ALA A 16 -2.15 -2.04 19.49
C ALA A 16 -3.16 -2.23 18.34
N VAL A 17 -3.44 -3.49 17.99
CA VAL A 17 -4.41 -3.85 16.95
C VAL A 17 -5.76 -4.18 17.59
N TYR A 18 -6.83 -3.59 17.05
CA TYR A 18 -8.22 -3.90 17.40
C TYR A 18 -9.02 -4.11 16.12
N ALA A 19 -9.99 -5.03 16.14
CA ALA A 19 -10.97 -5.13 15.07
C ALA A 19 -12.39 -4.99 15.63
N ILE A 20 -13.26 -4.30 14.90
CA ILE A 20 -14.66 -4.07 15.26
C ILE A 20 -15.57 -4.65 14.18
N SER A 21 -16.64 -5.34 14.57
CA SER A 21 -17.69 -5.78 13.65
C SER A 21 -19.06 -5.77 14.30
N TYR A 22 -20.11 -5.91 13.49
CA TYR A 22 -21.49 -6.00 13.94
C TYR A 22 -21.86 -7.38 14.53
N ASP A 23 -20.91 -8.31 14.59
CA ASP A 23 -21.15 -9.66 15.08
C ASP A 23 -21.27 -9.67 16.61
N ALA A 24 -22.11 -10.56 17.14
CA ALA A 24 -22.25 -10.75 18.59
C ALA A 24 -20.95 -11.31 19.21
N PRO A 25 -20.70 -11.07 20.52
CA PRO A 25 -19.50 -11.54 21.19
C PRO A 25 -19.23 -13.05 21.03
N GLU A 26 -20.27 -13.87 21.00
CA GLU A 26 -20.16 -15.33 20.86
C GLU A 26 -19.66 -15.72 19.46
N VAL A 27 -20.10 -15.01 18.42
CA VAL A 27 -19.64 -15.21 17.03
C VAL A 27 -18.18 -14.79 16.90
N LEU A 28 -17.82 -13.65 17.49
CA LEU A 28 -16.43 -13.18 17.51
C LEU A 28 -15.50 -14.13 18.27
N ALA A 29 -15.94 -14.65 19.41
CA ALA A 29 -15.17 -15.62 20.19
C ALA A 29 -14.96 -16.93 19.41
N ALA A 30 -15.99 -17.44 18.74
CA ALA A 30 -15.88 -18.62 17.89
C ALA A 30 -14.93 -18.38 16.70
N PHE A 31 -15.01 -17.21 16.06
CA PHE A 31 -14.11 -16.81 14.99
C PHE A 31 -12.65 -16.70 15.46
N ALA A 32 -12.43 -16.08 16.63
CA ALA A 32 -11.10 -15.96 17.21
C ALA A 32 -10.49 -17.33 17.53
N ALA A 33 -11.27 -18.24 18.10
CA ALA A 33 -10.83 -19.61 18.37
C ALA A 33 -10.53 -20.40 17.09
N GLU A 34 -11.38 -20.25 16.05
CA GLU A 34 -11.21 -20.96 14.78
C GLU A 34 -9.94 -20.53 14.03
N PHE A 35 -9.61 -19.24 14.06
CA PHE A 35 -8.49 -18.68 13.30
C PHE A 35 -7.27 -18.28 14.15
N GLY A 36 -7.26 -18.62 15.44
CA GLY A 36 -6.17 -18.31 16.37
C GLY A 36 -5.92 -16.80 16.52
N ILE A 37 -6.98 -15.99 16.53
CA ILE A 37 -6.87 -14.54 16.68
C ILE A 37 -6.65 -14.19 18.17
N THR A 38 -5.60 -13.44 18.46
CA THR A 38 -5.20 -13.07 19.83
C THR A 38 -5.40 -11.59 20.14
N TYR A 39 -5.52 -10.73 19.13
CA TYR A 39 -5.87 -9.32 19.34
C TYR A 39 -7.36 -9.15 19.65
N PRO A 40 -7.77 -8.07 20.36
CA PRO A 40 -9.16 -7.88 20.73
C PRO A 40 -10.10 -7.71 19.55
N LEU A 41 -11.23 -8.44 19.59
CA LEU A 41 -12.36 -8.29 18.69
C LEU A 41 -13.51 -7.60 19.46
N LEU A 42 -13.93 -6.44 18.97
CA LEU A 42 -14.95 -5.59 19.57
C LEU A 42 -16.29 -5.82 18.87
N SER A 43 -17.31 -6.19 19.64
CA SER A 43 -18.68 -6.32 19.13
C SER A 43 -19.38 -4.95 19.13
N ASP A 44 -19.93 -4.59 17.99
CA ASP A 44 -20.83 -3.45 17.78
C ASP A 44 -22.16 -3.99 17.25
N ALA A 45 -22.79 -4.88 18.03
CA ALA A 45 -23.91 -5.72 17.59
C ALA A 45 -25.11 -4.92 17.03
N ASP A 46 -25.33 -3.70 17.51
CA ASP A 46 -26.36 -2.81 16.99
C ASP A 46 -25.86 -1.95 15.82
N SER A 47 -24.58 -2.01 15.48
CA SER A 47 -23.84 -1.16 14.54
C SER A 47 -23.84 0.33 14.91
N GLY A 48 -23.96 0.65 16.20
CA GLY A 48 -24.02 2.02 16.70
C GLY A 48 -22.74 2.81 16.44
N VAL A 49 -21.59 2.22 16.73
CA VAL A 49 -20.26 2.82 16.47
C VAL A 49 -20.02 2.93 14.96
N ILE A 50 -20.27 1.86 14.22
CA ILE A 50 -20.17 1.79 12.75
C ILE A 50 -20.97 2.93 12.09
N ARG A 51 -22.21 3.19 12.54
CA ARG A 51 -23.03 4.30 12.04
C ARG A 51 -22.47 5.66 12.44
N ARG A 52 -22.02 5.83 13.69
CA ARG A 52 -21.48 7.11 14.18
C ARG A 52 -20.21 7.52 13.42
N TYR A 53 -19.40 6.56 13.00
CA TYR A 53 -18.23 6.79 12.16
C TYR A 53 -18.56 6.98 10.67
N GLY A 54 -19.83 6.81 10.27
CA GLY A 54 -20.28 6.99 8.89
C GLY A 54 -19.82 5.89 7.94
N ILE A 55 -19.48 4.71 8.47
CA ILE A 55 -18.91 3.60 7.70
C ILE A 55 -19.89 2.43 7.52
N LEU A 56 -21.16 2.56 7.89
CA LEU A 56 -22.17 1.55 7.59
C LEU A 56 -22.23 1.31 6.07
N ASN A 57 -22.22 0.04 5.64
CA ASN A 57 -22.38 -0.29 4.24
C ASN A 57 -23.83 -0.05 3.80
N THR A 58 -24.08 1.11 3.19
CA THR A 58 -25.42 1.50 2.73
C THR A 58 -25.89 0.74 1.48
N LEU A 59 -25.07 -0.14 0.91
CA LEU A 59 -25.49 -1.02 -0.20
C LEU A 59 -26.28 -2.24 0.30
N VAL A 60 -26.16 -2.60 1.58
CA VAL A 60 -26.87 -3.72 2.19
C VAL A 60 -28.21 -3.23 2.72
N ARG A 61 -29.30 -3.88 2.28
CA ARG A 61 -30.65 -3.50 2.67
C ARG A 61 -31.01 -4.03 4.07
N PRO A 62 -31.90 -3.36 4.82
CA PRO A 62 -32.29 -3.76 6.18
C PRO A 62 -32.82 -5.19 6.33
N ASP A 63 -33.37 -5.76 5.26
CA ASP A 63 -33.92 -7.10 5.20
C ASP A 63 -32.88 -8.20 4.88
N GLU A 64 -31.65 -7.81 4.55
CA GLU A 64 -30.56 -8.75 4.27
C GLU A 64 -29.90 -9.25 5.56
N ALA A 65 -29.49 -10.52 5.58
CA ALA A 65 -28.92 -11.19 6.75
C ALA A 65 -27.61 -10.55 7.26
N VAL A 66 -26.92 -9.77 6.44
CA VAL A 66 -25.64 -9.09 6.77
C VAL A 66 -25.83 -7.59 7.03
N TYR A 67 -27.07 -7.14 7.23
CA TYR A 67 -27.35 -5.74 7.56
C TYR A 67 -26.64 -5.31 8.84
N GLY A 68 -25.96 -4.17 8.80
CA GLY A 68 -25.07 -3.70 9.88
C GLY A 68 -23.59 -3.77 9.54
N ILE A 69 -23.21 -4.56 8.52
CA ILE A 69 -21.81 -4.66 8.09
C ILE A 69 -21.24 -3.28 7.68
N PRO A 70 -20.01 -2.94 8.10
CA PRO A 70 -19.35 -1.71 7.67
C PRO A 70 -18.74 -1.85 6.27
N TYR A 71 -18.51 -0.73 5.59
CA TYR A 71 -17.50 -0.66 4.55
C TYR A 71 -16.14 -1.06 5.14
N PRO A 72 -15.38 -1.95 4.49
CA PRO A 72 -14.08 -2.36 5.02
C PRO A 72 -13.11 -1.19 5.03
N GLY A 73 -12.36 -1.06 6.12
CA GLY A 73 -11.34 -0.05 6.27
C GLY A 73 -10.65 -0.13 7.62
N SER A 74 -9.71 0.77 7.83
CA SER A 74 -8.94 0.90 9.06
C SER A 74 -8.80 2.36 9.45
N TYR A 75 -8.81 2.60 10.76
CA TYR A 75 -8.42 3.87 11.35
C TYR A 75 -7.09 3.68 12.06
N LEU A 76 -6.23 4.68 11.94
CA LEU A 76 -5.14 4.85 12.88
C LEU A 76 -5.51 5.94 13.88
N THR A 77 -5.36 5.65 15.16
CA THR A 77 -5.55 6.59 16.25
C THR A 77 -4.28 6.78 17.04
N ASP A 78 -4.07 7.99 17.56
CA ASP A 78 -3.08 8.23 18.61
C ASP A 78 -3.52 7.65 19.97
N GLU A 79 -2.67 7.78 20.99
CA GLU A 79 -2.94 7.30 22.36
C GLU A 79 -4.14 7.98 23.03
N MET A 80 -4.57 9.14 22.53
CA MET A 80 -5.74 9.88 23.01
C MET A 80 -7.04 9.49 22.26
N GLY A 81 -6.93 8.58 21.27
CA GLY A 81 -8.05 8.15 20.44
C GLY A 81 -8.40 9.12 19.31
N ALA A 82 -7.55 10.12 19.03
CA ALA A 82 -7.73 11.00 17.88
C ALA A 82 -7.29 10.27 16.60
N VAL A 83 -8.13 10.30 15.57
CA VAL A 83 -7.84 9.64 14.29
C VAL A 83 -6.77 10.43 13.53
N THR A 84 -5.59 9.85 13.37
CA THR A 84 -4.48 10.44 12.61
C THR A 84 -4.53 10.04 11.14
N GLU A 85 -5.00 8.84 10.82
CA GLU A 85 -5.17 8.37 9.44
C GLU A 85 -6.44 7.55 9.22
N LYS A 86 -6.91 7.53 7.97
CA LYS A 86 -8.12 6.81 7.54
C LYS A 86 -7.86 6.07 6.24
N SER A 87 -8.06 4.76 6.23
CA SER A 87 -7.98 3.94 5.02
C SER A 87 -9.34 3.32 4.73
N PHE A 88 -10.21 4.06 4.04
CA PHE A 88 -11.55 3.61 3.63
C PHE A 88 -11.70 3.76 2.12
N TYR A 89 -11.94 2.64 1.42
CA TYR A 89 -12.09 2.64 -0.03
C TYR A 89 -13.57 2.50 -0.42
N ARG A 90 -14.04 3.33 -1.35
CA ARG A 90 -15.45 3.39 -1.80
C ARG A 90 -15.95 2.13 -2.55
N LEU A 91 -15.07 1.22 -2.93
CA LEU A 91 -15.42 -0.03 -3.61
C LEU A 91 -15.09 -1.22 -2.72
N TYR A 92 -16.09 -2.07 -2.50
CA TYR A 92 -16.15 -3.28 -1.65
C TYR A 92 -14.99 -4.31 -1.80
N ARG A 93 -14.07 -4.09 -2.75
CA ARG A 93 -12.97 -5.00 -3.13
C ARG A 93 -11.57 -4.44 -2.83
N VAL A 94 -11.44 -3.51 -1.90
CA VAL A 94 -10.14 -2.91 -1.60
C VAL A 94 -9.90 -2.97 -0.10
N ARG A 95 -9.21 -4.02 0.35
CA ARG A 95 -8.57 -4.03 1.67
C ARG A 95 -7.12 -3.55 1.51
N PRO A 96 -6.69 -2.52 2.25
CA PRO A 96 -5.27 -2.22 2.29
C PRO A 96 -4.55 -3.44 2.86
N ALA A 97 -3.47 -3.80 2.19
CA ALA A 97 -2.44 -4.68 2.70
C ALA A 97 -2.10 -4.33 4.16
N THR A 98 -2.09 -5.34 5.04
CA THR A 98 -1.71 -5.16 6.46
C THR A 98 -0.31 -4.57 6.58
N ARG A 99 0.62 -5.03 5.74
CA ARG A 99 2.00 -4.54 5.76
C ARG A 99 2.14 -3.14 5.17
N ALA A 100 1.32 -2.81 4.17
CA ALA A 100 1.20 -1.43 3.70
C ALA A 100 0.69 -0.49 4.81
N LEU A 101 -0.23 -0.94 5.68
CA LEU A 101 -0.67 -0.13 6.83
C LEU A 101 0.46 0.10 7.84
N LEU A 102 1.25 -0.94 8.17
CA LEU A 102 2.44 -0.81 9.02
C LEU A 102 3.43 0.21 8.47
N LYS A 103 3.66 0.16 7.17
CA LYS A 103 4.62 1.03 6.50
C LYS A 103 4.10 2.46 6.35
N ASP A 104 2.91 2.64 5.79
CA ASP A 104 2.38 3.97 5.46
C ASP A 104 1.87 4.69 6.71
N GLY A 105 1.27 3.97 7.67
CA GLY A 105 0.72 4.56 8.89
C GLY A 105 1.69 4.66 10.06
N PHE A 106 2.77 3.85 10.08
CA PHE A 106 3.69 3.79 11.22
C PHE A 106 5.17 3.86 10.84
N GLY A 107 5.49 4.04 9.55
CA GLY A 107 6.87 4.18 9.09
C GLY A 107 7.71 2.90 9.25
N VAL A 108 7.09 1.73 9.43
CA VAL A 108 7.81 0.45 9.55
C VAL A 108 8.36 0.05 8.18
N PRO A 109 9.70 -0.08 8.00
CA PRO A 109 10.27 -0.39 6.69
C PRO A 109 9.87 -1.77 6.18
N LEU A 110 9.67 -1.90 4.86
CA LEU A 110 9.58 -3.21 4.23
C LEU A 110 10.99 -3.80 4.10
N THR A 111 11.23 -4.98 4.68
CA THR A 111 12.53 -5.66 4.63
C THR A 111 12.48 -6.90 3.73
N PRO A 112 13.64 -7.37 3.20
CA PRO A 112 13.70 -8.54 2.32
C PRO A 112 13.14 -9.84 2.91
N GLN A 113 13.08 -9.97 4.24
CA GLN A 113 12.47 -11.15 4.88
C GLN A 113 10.93 -11.11 4.83
N SER A 114 10.34 -10.02 4.36
CA SER A 114 8.95 -9.69 4.61
C SER A 114 8.11 -9.58 3.33
N GLY A 115 8.64 -9.98 2.18
CA GLY A 115 7.93 -10.04 0.91
C GLY A 115 8.86 -10.03 -0.31
N PRO A 116 8.31 -10.16 -1.52
CA PRO A 116 9.07 -10.03 -2.76
C PRO A 116 9.78 -8.68 -2.85
N ILE A 117 11.09 -8.72 -3.11
CA ILE A 117 11.93 -7.55 -3.34
C ILE A 117 12.85 -7.78 -4.53
N ALA A 118 13.08 -6.75 -5.32
CA ALA A 118 14.06 -6.74 -6.40
C ALA A 118 14.77 -5.38 -6.43
N GLU A 119 16.05 -5.36 -6.77
CA GLU A 119 16.85 -4.15 -6.79
C GLU A 119 17.58 -3.99 -8.12
N SER A 120 17.82 -2.75 -8.49
CA SER A 120 18.74 -2.37 -9.56
C SER A 120 19.52 -1.13 -9.14
N THR A 121 20.70 -0.94 -9.70
CA THR A 121 21.56 0.19 -9.36
C THR A 121 22.17 0.76 -10.62
N ALA A 122 22.09 2.09 -10.74
CA ALA A 122 22.79 2.87 -11.74
C ALA A 122 23.62 3.95 -11.02
N PRO A 123 24.53 4.65 -11.72
CA PRO A 123 25.32 5.71 -11.10
C PRO A 123 24.44 6.76 -10.40
N GLY A 124 24.67 6.95 -9.10
CA GLY A 124 23.97 7.94 -8.28
C GLY A 124 22.57 7.54 -7.79
N VAL A 125 22.02 6.41 -8.24
CA VAL A 125 20.64 6.03 -7.91
C VAL A 125 20.49 4.51 -7.75
N ARG A 126 20.05 4.09 -6.57
CA ARG A 126 19.55 2.73 -6.33
C ARG A 126 18.05 2.71 -6.48
N VAL A 127 17.51 1.70 -7.18
CA VAL A 127 16.08 1.47 -7.30
C VAL A 127 15.72 0.15 -6.65
N THR A 128 14.79 0.19 -5.70
CA THR A 128 14.25 -0.97 -5.00
C THR A 128 12.78 -1.10 -5.32
N VAL A 129 12.35 -2.30 -5.72
CA VAL A 129 10.96 -2.65 -5.97
C VAL A 129 10.53 -3.65 -4.91
N ALA A 130 9.50 -3.33 -4.13
CA ALA A 130 9.00 -4.19 -3.07
C ALA A 130 7.47 -4.30 -3.11
N LEU A 131 6.94 -5.51 -2.96
CA LEU A 131 5.51 -5.70 -2.78
C LEU A 131 5.12 -5.33 -1.33
N GLY A 132 4.08 -4.54 -1.17
CA GLY A 132 3.52 -4.17 0.13
C GLY A 132 2.82 -5.31 0.88
N GLU A 133 2.98 -6.57 0.44
CA GLU A 133 2.53 -7.82 1.06
C GLU A 133 3.46 -8.97 0.67
N GLU A 134 3.28 -10.13 1.30
CA GLU A 134 3.98 -11.37 0.92
C GLU A 134 3.50 -11.96 -0.42
N ALA A 135 2.23 -11.70 -0.78
CA ALA A 135 1.59 -12.25 -1.97
C ALA A 135 0.45 -11.35 -2.46
N LEU A 136 0.13 -11.44 -3.75
CA LEU A 136 -1.10 -10.88 -4.30
C LEU A 136 -2.27 -11.81 -3.99
N VAL A 137 -3.30 -11.28 -3.33
CA VAL A 137 -4.55 -12.01 -3.08
C VAL A 137 -5.59 -11.58 -4.10
N PHE A 138 -6.41 -12.53 -4.56
CA PHE A 138 -7.51 -12.25 -5.49
C PHE A 138 -8.40 -11.11 -4.97
N GLN A 139 -8.52 -10.06 -5.79
CA GLN A 139 -9.27 -8.84 -5.56
C GLN A 139 -8.82 -8.06 -4.33
N GLN A 140 -7.59 -8.24 -3.88
CA GLN A 140 -6.95 -7.34 -2.95
C GLN A 140 -6.14 -6.31 -3.73
N ARG A 141 -6.20 -5.05 -3.28
CA ARG A 141 -5.32 -3.99 -3.77
C ARG A 141 -4.07 -3.95 -2.90
N VAL A 142 -2.93 -4.19 -3.50
CA VAL A 142 -1.63 -4.19 -2.80
C VAL A 142 -0.74 -3.17 -3.49
N PRO A 143 -0.14 -2.21 -2.77
CA PRO A 143 0.84 -1.32 -3.37
C PRO A 143 2.13 -2.08 -3.70
N LEU A 144 2.67 -1.83 -4.89
CA LEU A 144 4.05 -2.11 -5.24
C LEU A 144 4.84 -0.81 -5.05
N TYR A 145 5.77 -0.80 -4.10
CA TYR A 145 6.61 0.36 -3.85
C TYR A 145 7.82 0.32 -4.77
N VAL A 146 8.08 1.44 -5.44
CA VAL A 146 9.27 1.70 -6.24
C VAL A 146 10.03 2.81 -5.53
N THR A 147 11.07 2.44 -4.79
CA THR A 147 11.90 3.34 -3.99
C THR A 147 13.15 3.70 -4.78
N LEU A 148 13.44 4.99 -4.93
CA LEU A 148 14.69 5.50 -5.47
C LEU A 148 15.47 6.17 -4.36
N ASP A 149 16.67 5.68 -4.08
CA ASP A 149 17.63 6.34 -3.19
C ASP A 149 18.65 7.08 -4.05
N LEU A 150 18.61 8.42 -3.98
CA LEU A 150 19.56 9.30 -4.66
C LEU A 150 20.79 9.55 -3.78
N ASP A 151 21.98 9.53 -4.38
CA ASP A 151 23.20 9.98 -3.71
C ASP A 151 23.11 11.46 -3.30
N ASP A 152 23.85 11.84 -2.25
CA ASP A 152 23.85 13.20 -1.71
C ASP A 152 24.15 14.26 -2.79
N GLY A 153 23.33 15.31 -2.81
CA GLY A 153 23.45 16.42 -3.75
C GLY A 153 22.81 16.18 -5.12
N LEU A 154 22.18 15.03 -5.33
CA LEU A 154 21.37 14.75 -6.51
C LEU A 154 19.89 15.07 -6.28
N HIS A 155 19.23 15.51 -7.35
CA HIS A 155 17.78 15.64 -7.44
C HIS A 155 17.26 15.08 -8.76
N ILE A 156 15.98 14.72 -8.80
CA ILE A 156 15.25 14.38 -10.03
C ILE A 156 13.98 15.20 -10.14
N TYR A 157 13.53 15.48 -11.35
CA TYR A 157 12.29 16.23 -11.57
C TYR A 157 11.04 15.38 -11.34
N ALA A 158 10.02 15.97 -10.74
CA ALA A 158 8.72 15.33 -10.57
C ALA A 158 8.02 15.14 -11.93
N PRO A 159 7.01 14.25 -12.02
CA PRO A 159 6.26 14.06 -13.26
C PRO A 159 5.70 15.37 -13.80
N GLY A 160 5.95 15.65 -15.08
CA GLY A 160 5.42 16.84 -15.74
C GLY A 160 6.07 18.17 -15.30
N ALA A 161 7.29 18.14 -14.76
CA ALA A 161 7.98 19.34 -14.24
C ALA A 161 8.07 20.53 -15.21
N GLY A 162 7.90 20.35 -16.52
CA GLY A 162 7.94 21.44 -17.49
C GLY A 162 9.37 21.90 -17.80
N GLY A 163 9.54 23.07 -18.43
CA GLY A 163 10.85 23.66 -18.68
C GLY A 163 11.80 22.85 -19.59
N GLY A 164 11.31 21.84 -20.29
CA GLY A 164 12.13 20.89 -21.06
C GLY A 164 12.83 19.83 -20.21
N MET A 165 12.55 19.78 -18.90
CA MET A 165 13.14 18.81 -17.98
C MET A 165 12.41 17.47 -18.03
N LEU A 166 13.18 16.38 -17.88
CA LEU A 166 12.64 15.02 -17.89
C LEU A 166 12.24 14.62 -16.47
N GLY A 167 10.92 14.62 -16.23
CA GLY A 167 10.35 14.10 -14.99
C GLY A 167 10.46 12.57 -14.89
N ILE A 168 10.54 12.07 -13.66
CA ILE A 168 10.50 10.64 -13.37
C ILE A 168 9.21 9.99 -13.91
N THR A 169 9.32 8.78 -14.45
CA THR A 169 8.19 7.87 -14.67
C THR A 169 8.45 6.50 -14.03
N ALA A 170 7.39 5.88 -13.54
CA ALA A 170 7.40 4.51 -13.04
C ALA A 170 6.25 3.76 -13.71
N GLU A 171 6.59 2.83 -14.61
CA GLU A 171 5.63 2.02 -15.36
C GLU A 171 5.73 0.56 -14.91
N VAL A 172 4.59 -0.08 -14.67
CA VAL A 172 4.53 -1.51 -14.35
C VAL A 172 3.87 -2.24 -15.50
N ARG A 173 4.62 -3.14 -16.14
CA ARG A 173 4.13 -4.06 -17.16
C ARG A 173 3.79 -5.37 -16.48
N ALA A 174 2.50 -5.68 -16.48
CA ALA A 174 1.95 -6.83 -15.80
C ALA A 174 1.30 -7.80 -16.81
N PRO A 175 1.30 -9.11 -16.53
CA PRO A 175 0.59 -10.08 -17.36
C PRO A 175 -0.92 -9.97 -17.17
N ASP A 176 -1.67 -10.65 -18.04
CA ASP A 176 -3.13 -10.73 -17.94
C ASP A 176 -3.58 -11.18 -16.56
N GLY A 177 -4.60 -10.49 -16.05
CA GLY A 177 -5.17 -10.76 -14.74
C GLY A 177 -4.50 -10.02 -13.58
N ILE A 178 -3.48 -9.19 -13.84
CA ILE A 178 -2.95 -8.22 -12.86
C ILE A 178 -3.21 -6.81 -13.38
N GLU A 179 -4.11 -6.09 -12.72
CA GLU A 179 -4.43 -4.71 -13.04
C GLU A 179 -3.49 -3.76 -12.27
N THR A 180 -2.98 -2.73 -12.96
CA THR A 180 -2.12 -1.70 -12.36
C THR A 180 -2.86 -0.37 -12.29
N GLY A 181 -2.73 0.32 -11.17
CA GLY A 181 -3.28 1.66 -10.95
C GLY A 181 -2.28 2.76 -11.32
N THR A 182 -2.74 4.01 -11.29
CA THR A 182 -1.87 5.18 -11.47
C THR A 182 -0.81 5.24 -10.36
N PRO A 183 0.48 5.42 -10.70
CA PRO A 183 1.54 5.64 -9.71
C PRO A 183 1.26 6.87 -8.85
N ALA A 184 1.36 6.73 -7.54
CA ALA A 184 1.28 7.83 -6.58
C ALA A 184 2.70 8.23 -6.17
N PHE A 185 3.09 9.45 -6.51
CA PHE A 185 4.37 10.05 -6.14
C PHE A 185 4.25 10.80 -4.80
N PRO A 186 5.35 10.96 -4.05
CA PRO A 186 5.33 11.75 -2.83
C PRO A 186 5.18 13.25 -3.16
N GLU A 187 5.01 14.09 -2.15
CA GLU A 187 5.01 15.54 -2.36
C GLU A 187 6.38 16.01 -2.84
N SER A 188 6.38 16.70 -3.98
CA SER A 188 7.59 17.33 -4.53
C SER A 188 7.86 18.66 -3.85
N ARG A 189 9.11 19.11 -3.92
CA ARG A 189 9.51 20.44 -3.45
C ARG A 189 9.88 21.34 -4.63
N PRO A 190 9.63 22.65 -4.56
CA PRO A 190 10.09 23.58 -5.58
C PRO A 190 11.61 23.73 -5.53
N PHE A 191 12.26 23.67 -6.68
CA PHE A 191 13.69 23.92 -6.85
C PHE A 191 13.91 24.93 -7.97
N ARG A 192 14.76 25.92 -7.70
CA ARG A 192 15.08 26.97 -8.67
C ARG A 192 16.51 26.80 -9.13
N ILE A 193 16.66 26.57 -10.44
CA ILE A 193 17.96 26.61 -11.11
C ILE A 193 18.45 28.06 -11.11
N GLU A 194 19.74 28.27 -10.87
CA GLU A 194 20.34 29.60 -10.92
C GLU A 194 20.11 30.23 -12.31
N GLY A 195 19.46 31.40 -12.34
CA GLY A 195 19.10 32.11 -13.57
C GLY A 195 17.73 31.75 -14.17
N ALA A 196 16.98 30.79 -13.60
CA ALA A 196 15.61 30.50 -14.00
C ALA A 196 14.59 31.35 -13.21
N GLU A 197 13.57 31.87 -13.90
CA GLU A 197 12.48 32.63 -13.26
C GLU A 197 11.52 31.72 -12.48
N GLU A 198 11.23 30.55 -13.03
CA GLU A 198 10.30 29.58 -12.47
C GLU A 198 11.02 28.51 -11.63
N ALA A 199 10.40 28.11 -10.52
CA ALA A 199 10.83 26.95 -9.76
C ALA A 199 10.14 25.70 -10.31
N LEU A 200 10.89 24.63 -10.46
CA LEU A 200 10.41 23.36 -10.98
C LEU A 200 10.27 22.35 -9.83
N PRO A 201 9.29 21.43 -9.88
CA PRO A 201 9.11 20.43 -8.85
C PRO A 201 10.19 19.35 -8.94
N VAL A 202 10.88 19.10 -7.84
CA VAL A 202 11.92 18.06 -7.74
C VAL A 202 11.70 17.17 -6.53
N PHE A 203 12.41 16.05 -6.54
CA PHE A 203 12.60 15.15 -5.41
C PHE A 203 14.09 15.05 -5.07
N GLU A 204 14.39 14.87 -3.79
CA GLU A 204 15.73 14.63 -3.25
C GLU A 204 15.71 13.51 -2.21
N GLY A 205 16.88 12.90 -1.99
CA GLY A 205 17.03 11.80 -1.02
C GLY A 205 16.27 10.56 -1.48
N THR A 206 15.44 10.00 -0.59
CA THR A 206 14.64 8.81 -0.88
C THR A 206 13.26 9.21 -1.41
N ILE A 207 12.89 8.58 -2.53
CA ILE A 207 11.67 8.86 -3.28
C ILE A 207 10.91 7.56 -3.36
N GLU A 208 9.70 7.53 -2.82
CA GLU A 208 8.91 6.31 -2.81
C GLU A 208 7.63 6.49 -3.62
N VAL A 209 7.53 5.71 -4.70
CA VAL A 209 6.39 5.72 -5.60
C VAL A 209 5.53 4.48 -5.33
N ALA A 210 4.27 4.66 -4.97
CA ALA A 210 3.34 3.56 -4.74
C ALA A 210 2.52 3.28 -6.01
N VAL A 211 2.68 2.09 -6.59
CA VAL A 211 1.88 1.64 -7.75
C VAL A 211 0.85 0.60 -7.28
N PRO A 212 -0.45 0.91 -7.31
CA PRO A 212 -1.46 -0.05 -6.90
C PRO A 212 -1.53 -1.26 -7.84
N LEU A 213 -1.55 -2.47 -7.28
CA LEU A 213 -1.81 -3.70 -8.01
C LEU A 213 -3.11 -4.35 -7.54
N ILE A 214 -3.89 -4.91 -8.46
CA ILE A 214 -5.06 -5.74 -8.16
C ILE A 214 -4.95 -7.04 -8.94
N SER A 215 -4.95 -8.18 -8.25
CA SER A 215 -5.05 -9.48 -8.91
C SER A 215 -6.51 -9.83 -9.19
N THR A 216 -6.83 -10.13 -10.43
CA THR A 216 -8.11 -10.75 -10.84
C THR A 216 -7.95 -12.24 -11.13
N ARG A 217 -6.77 -12.82 -10.89
CA ARG A 217 -6.48 -14.25 -11.01
C ARG A 217 -6.93 -15.01 -9.77
N ALA A 218 -7.75 -16.04 -9.97
CA ALA A 218 -8.23 -16.91 -8.90
C ALA A 218 -7.31 -18.12 -8.64
N ASP A 219 -6.38 -18.38 -9.54
CA ASP A 219 -5.31 -19.36 -9.36
C ASP A 219 -4.20 -18.84 -8.42
N VAL A 220 -3.24 -19.71 -8.13
CA VAL A 220 -2.12 -19.44 -7.22
C VAL A 220 -0.77 -19.50 -7.95
N GLU A 221 -0.79 -19.42 -9.28
CA GLU A 221 0.45 -19.46 -10.06
C GLU A 221 1.17 -18.11 -9.92
N PRO A 222 2.46 -18.09 -9.52
CA PRO A 222 3.20 -16.85 -9.40
C PRO A 222 3.23 -16.08 -10.72
N VAL A 223 3.26 -14.75 -10.63
CA VAL A 223 3.34 -13.85 -11.78
C VAL A 223 4.63 -13.04 -11.73
N THR A 224 5.21 -12.80 -12.89
CA THR A 224 6.38 -11.94 -13.02
C THR A 224 5.95 -10.58 -13.58
N LEU A 225 6.38 -9.50 -12.93
CA LEU A 225 6.17 -8.13 -13.41
C LEU A 225 7.50 -7.54 -13.91
N GLU A 226 7.43 -6.66 -14.92
CA GLU A 226 8.55 -5.78 -15.29
C GLU A 226 8.21 -4.34 -14.86
N VAL A 227 9.06 -3.77 -14.01
CA VAL A 227 9.00 -2.37 -13.58
C VAL A 227 10.02 -1.58 -14.38
N VAL A 228 9.56 -0.54 -15.09
CA VAL A 228 10.40 0.35 -15.89
C VAL A 228 10.40 1.73 -15.25
N VAL A 229 11.56 2.13 -14.73
CA VAL A 229 11.75 3.45 -14.11
C VAL A 229 12.64 4.29 -15.00
N ARG A 230 12.11 5.43 -15.46
CA ARG A 230 12.86 6.41 -16.25
C ARG A 230 13.04 7.67 -15.43
N TYR A 231 14.25 8.19 -15.38
CA TYR A 231 14.54 9.41 -14.65
C TYR A 231 15.78 10.10 -15.22
N GLN A 232 15.96 11.37 -14.84
CA GLN A 232 17.17 12.12 -15.11
C GLN A 232 17.64 12.75 -13.80
N ALA A 233 18.77 12.26 -13.29
CA ALA A 233 19.42 12.87 -12.13
C ALA A 233 20.17 14.13 -12.55
N CYS A 234 20.15 15.12 -11.67
CA CYS A 234 20.86 16.38 -11.81
C CYS A 234 21.55 16.73 -10.50
N ASP A 235 22.70 17.40 -10.61
CA ASP A 235 23.32 18.10 -9.49
C ASP A 235 23.04 19.61 -9.62
N ASN A 236 23.65 20.43 -8.78
CA ASN A 236 23.47 21.89 -8.80
C ASN A 236 24.08 22.60 -10.02
N ARG A 237 24.77 21.88 -10.92
CA ARG A 237 25.52 22.42 -12.05
C ARG A 237 25.01 21.89 -13.39
N GLN A 238 24.53 20.66 -13.43
CA GLN A 238 24.15 19.98 -14.66
C GLN A 238 23.18 18.83 -14.42
N CYS A 239 22.50 18.44 -15.50
CA CYS A 239 21.77 17.18 -15.57
C CYS A 239 22.57 16.11 -16.28
N PHE A 240 22.58 14.90 -15.72
CA PHE A 240 23.22 13.74 -16.32
C PHE A 240 22.36 13.17 -17.46
N LEU A 241 22.89 12.13 -18.13
CA LEU A 241 22.12 11.42 -19.16
C LEU A 241 20.91 10.72 -18.54
N PRO A 242 19.74 10.76 -19.20
CA PRO A 242 18.57 10.01 -18.76
C PRO A 242 18.88 8.52 -18.58
N GLN A 243 18.38 7.96 -17.50
CA GLN A 243 18.54 6.54 -17.17
C GLN A 243 17.19 5.83 -17.33
N GLU A 244 17.25 4.57 -17.76
CA GLU A 244 16.12 3.65 -17.75
C GLU A 244 16.56 2.37 -17.04
N GLN A 245 15.97 2.09 -15.88
CA GLN A 245 16.18 0.85 -15.16
C GLN A 245 14.96 -0.06 -15.36
N ARG A 246 15.22 -1.30 -15.80
CA ARG A 246 14.21 -2.35 -15.93
C ARG A 246 14.45 -3.39 -14.85
N ILE A 247 13.48 -3.55 -13.96
CA ILE A 247 13.56 -4.47 -12.81
C ILE A 247 12.46 -5.51 -12.98
N THR A 248 12.85 -6.77 -12.88
CA THR A 248 11.90 -7.89 -12.89
C THR A 248 11.65 -8.34 -11.45
N ILE A 249 10.39 -8.58 -11.10
CA ILE A 249 10.00 -9.08 -9.77
C ILE A 249 8.98 -10.21 -9.89
N ASP A 250 9.25 -11.32 -9.19
CA ASP A 250 8.35 -12.46 -9.12
C ASP A 250 7.43 -12.33 -7.90
N LEU A 251 6.12 -12.35 -8.13
CA LEU A 251 5.10 -12.16 -7.12
C LEU A 251 4.31 -13.46 -6.90
N PRO A 252 4.29 -13.99 -5.66
CA PRO A 252 3.40 -15.08 -5.30
C PRO A 252 1.92 -14.65 -5.41
N LEU A 253 1.06 -15.58 -5.84
CA LEU A 253 -0.39 -15.42 -5.76
C LEU A 253 -0.96 -16.31 -4.66
N GLN A 254 -1.94 -15.78 -3.93
CA GLN A 254 -2.68 -16.53 -2.92
C GLN A 254 -4.18 -16.48 -3.22
N GLY A 255 -4.82 -17.66 -3.17
CA GLY A 255 -6.26 -17.78 -3.32
C GLY A 255 -7.03 -17.12 -2.18
N LEU A 256 -8.31 -16.80 -2.41
CA LEU A 256 -9.20 -16.37 -1.34
C LEU A 256 -9.28 -17.44 -0.25
N ASN A 257 -8.97 -17.08 1.00
CA ASN A 257 -9.33 -17.90 2.15
C ASN A 257 -10.85 -17.91 2.28
N ARG A 258 -11.51 -18.85 1.60
CA ARG A 258 -12.93 -19.12 1.77
C ARG A 258 -13.09 -19.91 3.07
N ALA A 259 -13.56 -19.27 4.14
CA ALA A 259 -14.20 -20.02 5.21
C ALA A 259 -15.33 -20.84 4.57
N ARG A 260 -15.37 -22.16 4.80
CA ARG A 260 -16.53 -22.96 4.38
C ARG A 260 -17.73 -22.43 5.16
N PRO A 261 -18.85 -22.07 4.51
CA PRO A 261 -20.10 -21.97 5.25
C PRO A 261 -20.34 -23.34 5.89
N ARG A 262 -20.50 -23.39 7.22
CA ARG A 262 -20.93 -24.63 7.88
C ARG A 262 -22.32 -24.97 7.33
N PRO A 263 -22.58 -26.24 6.97
CA PRO A 263 -23.89 -26.69 6.51
C PRO A 263 -24.96 -26.50 7.59
#